data_AF-A0AAE0D3D5-F1
#
_entry.id   AF-A0AAE0D3D5-F1
#
_cell.length_a   1.000
_cell.length_b   1.000
_cell.length_c   1.000
_cell.angle_alpha   90.00
_cell.angle_beta   90.00
_cell.angle_gamma   90.00
#
_symmetry.space_group_name_H-M   'P 1'
#
loop_
_entity.id
_entity.type
_entity.pdbx_description
1 polymer ?
#
loop_
_entity_poly.entity_id
_entity_poly.type
_entity_poly.pdbx_seq_one_letter_code
_entity_poly.pdbx_strand_id
1 'polypeptide(L)'
;MFWPKASSSLDDINGEWENSASMAGGTFAVQVPADASGNFTAAPCSIRWTSPITVKANPIMSTKTGLLYFCTQDETLADEGTYVWYVVALDWRSGEEVWRARMGSGGAYNDNWLLGGLGPDGTYYQAMLGGLAAMKDGSN
;
A
#
# COMPACT_ATOMS: atom_id res chain seq x y z
N MET A 1 -6.68 5.04 -18.97
CA MET A 1 -6.50 3.57 -18.95
C MET A 1 -5.35 3.25 -19.89
N PHE A 2 -4.12 3.21 -19.36
CA PHE A 2 -2.93 2.83 -20.13
C PHE A 2 -2.72 1.34 -19.91
N TRP A 3 -3.13 0.52 -20.88
CA TRP A 3 -2.59 -0.83 -21.01
C TRP A 3 -1.26 -0.71 -21.77
N PRO A 4 -0.15 -1.28 -21.27
CA PRO A 4 1.08 -1.31 -22.04
C PRO A 4 0.84 -2.05 -23.36
N LYS A 5 1.54 -1.62 -24.42
CA LYS A 5 1.57 -2.34 -25.68
C LYS A 5 2.09 -3.75 -25.40
N ALA A 6 1.30 -4.75 -25.78
CA ALA A 6 1.63 -6.17 -25.64
C ALA A 6 2.85 -6.56 -26.50
N SER A 7 4.05 -6.29 -25.99
CA SER A 7 5.30 -6.83 -26.55
C SER A 7 6.22 -7.50 -25.52
N SER A 8 5.88 -7.49 -24.24
CA SER A 8 6.23 -8.59 -23.36
C SER A 8 5.15 -9.64 -23.56
N SER A 9 5.52 -10.88 -23.87
CA SER A 9 4.56 -11.98 -23.83
C SER A 9 3.82 -11.92 -22.49
N LEU A 10 2.48 -11.90 -22.51
CA LEU A 10 1.64 -12.07 -21.31
C LEU A 10 1.93 -13.40 -20.57
N ASP A 11 2.84 -14.21 -21.11
CA ASP A 11 3.26 -15.52 -20.63
C ASP A 11 4.17 -15.46 -19.39
N ASP A 12 4.80 -14.31 -19.08
CA ASP A 12 5.61 -14.15 -17.86
C ASP A 12 4.98 -13.16 -16.89
N ILE A 13 4.38 -13.70 -15.83
CA ILE A 13 3.82 -12.93 -14.71
C ILE A 13 4.90 -12.12 -13.95
N ASN A 14 6.18 -12.42 -14.16
CA ASN A 14 7.31 -11.73 -13.54
C ASN A 14 8.11 -10.89 -14.55
N GLY A 15 7.46 -10.34 -15.57
CA GLY A 15 8.12 -9.44 -16.51
C GLY A 15 8.43 -8.06 -15.91
N GLU A 16 9.24 -7.26 -16.60
CA GLU A 16 9.68 -5.92 -16.15
C GLU A 16 8.55 -4.97 -15.74
N TRP A 17 7.34 -5.20 -16.24
CA TRP A 17 6.13 -4.44 -15.92
C TRP A 17 5.68 -4.57 -14.45
N GLU A 18 6.21 -5.55 -13.72
CA GLU A 18 6.04 -5.72 -12.28
C GLU A 18 6.89 -4.74 -11.45
N ASN A 19 7.92 -4.10 -12.05
CA ASN A 19 8.75 -3.14 -11.35
C ASN A 19 7.97 -1.85 -11.04
N SER A 20 7.71 -1.60 -9.76
CA SER A 20 7.07 -0.38 -9.28
C SER A 20 8.04 0.68 -8.71
N ALA A 21 9.35 0.43 -8.69
CA ALA A 21 10.37 1.37 -8.23
C ALA A 21 10.46 2.64 -9.10
N SER A 22 9.95 2.60 -10.33
CA SER A 22 9.83 3.79 -11.19
C SER A 22 8.72 4.75 -10.75
N MET A 23 7.83 4.34 -9.84
CA MET A 23 6.80 5.22 -9.28
C MET A 23 7.46 6.24 -8.34
N ALA A 24 7.03 7.50 -8.41
CA ALA A 24 7.49 8.51 -7.47
C ALA A 24 7.19 8.05 -6.04
N GLY A 25 8.24 7.89 -5.25
CA GLY A 25 8.12 7.26 -3.94
C GLY A 25 7.48 8.14 -2.87
N GLY A 26 7.21 7.50 -1.74
CA GLY A 26 6.69 8.14 -0.54
C GLY A 26 5.17 8.30 -0.51
N THR A 27 4.68 8.57 0.70
CA THR A 27 3.27 8.76 1.02
C THR A 27 3.12 9.95 1.95
N PHE A 28 2.04 10.72 1.83
CA PHE A 28 1.78 11.85 2.73
C PHE A 28 0.30 11.94 3.06
N ALA A 29 0.00 12.53 4.22
CA ALA A 29 -1.37 12.88 4.58
C ALA A 29 -1.57 14.39 4.53
N VAL A 30 -2.72 14.77 3.97
CA VAL A 30 -3.18 16.16 3.95
C VAL A 30 -4.20 16.35 5.07
N GLN A 31 -4.00 17.37 5.89
CA GLN A 31 -5.02 17.88 6.79
C GLN A 31 -5.94 18.84 6.04
N VAL A 32 -7.23 18.50 5.98
CA VAL A 32 -8.28 19.40 5.52
C VAL A 32 -8.84 20.14 6.74
N PRO A 33 -8.83 21.49 6.76
CA PRO A 33 -9.24 22.24 7.95
C PRO A 33 -10.76 22.20 8.15
N ALA A 34 -11.17 21.94 9.39
CA ALA A 34 -12.56 21.94 9.83
C ALA A 34 -12.74 22.81 11.08
N ASP A 35 -13.93 23.37 11.25
CA ASP A 35 -14.30 24.09 12.47
C ASP A 35 -14.51 23.13 13.66
N ALA A 36 -14.80 23.68 14.83
CA ALA A 36 -15.05 22.87 16.04
C ALA A 36 -16.28 21.96 15.93
N SER A 37 -17.18 22.20 14.97
CA SER A 37 -18.35 21.38 14.68
C SER A 37 -18.07 20.32 13.60
N GLY A 38 -16.87 20.31 13.01
CA GLY A 38 -16.47 19.40 11.94
C GLY A 38 -16.82 19.87 10.52
N ASN A 39 -17.33 21.09 10.33
CA ASN A 39 -17.59 21.60 8.99
C ASN A 39 -16.28 22.03 8.34
N PHE A 40 -16.06 21.59 7.09
CA PHE A 40 -14.89 22.03 6.32
C PHE A 40 -14.92 23.55 6.13
N THR A 41 -13.74 24.16 6.25
CA THR A 41 -13.57 25.60 6.13
C THR A 41 -12.82 25.94 4.84
N ALA A 42 -12.85 27.20 4.43
CA ALA A 42 -12.07 27.71 3.30
C ALA A 42 -10.58 27.94 3.64
N ALA A 43 -10.13 27.61 4.86
CA ALA A 43 -8.73 27.71 5.23
C ALA A 43 -7.88 26.76 4.35
N PRO A 44 -6.59 27.07 4.11
CA PRO A 44 -5.74 26.22 3.27
C PRO A 44 -5.50 24.85 3.93
N CYS A 45 -5.45 23.80 3.09
CA CYS A 45 -4.96 22.49 3.51
C CYS A 45 -3.48 22.56 3.89
N SER A 46 -3.06 21.68 4.80
CA SER A 46 -1.66 21.54 5.19
C SER A 46 -1.20 20.09 5.13
N ILE A 47 0.09 19.87 4.94
CA ILE A 47 0.67 18.54 5.10
C ILE A 47 0.66 18.20 6.59
N ARG A 48 0.08 17.05 6.94
CA ARG A 48 0.10 16.52 8.31
C ARG A 48 1.42 15.80 8.57
N TRP A 49 1.81 14.94 7.65
CA TRP A 49 3.06 14.17 7.70
C TRP A 49 3.43 13.69 6.31
N THR A 50 4.70 13.32 6.16
CA THR A 50 5.27 12.63 5.00
C THR A 50 6.00 11.39 5.47
N SER A 51 5.94 10.32 4.67
CA SER A 51 6.58 9.04 4.91
C SER A 51 7.37 8.66 3.65
N PRO A 52 8.57 8.09 3.77
CA PRO A 52 9.36 7.66 2.61
C PRO A 52 8.79 6.40 1.95
N ILE A 53 7.80 5.75 2.56
CA ILE A 53 7.26 4.48 2.06
C ILE A 53 6.41 4.72 0.81
N THR A 54 6.84 4.12 -0.30
CA THR A 54 6.07 4.04 -1.55
C THR A 54 4.97 3.00 -1.39
N VAL A 55 3.73 3.38 -1.69
CA VAL A 55 2.57 2.51 -1.49
C VAL A 55 1.71 2.43 -2.74
N LYS A 56 1.01 1.31 -2.90
CA LYS A 56 -0.03 1.14 -3.92
C LYS A 56 -1.29 1.87 -3.48
N ALA A 57 -2.03 2.40 -4.45
CA ALA A 57 -3.23 3.17 -4.21
C ALA A 57 -4.37 2.21 -3.84
N ASN A 58 -4.61 1.96 -2.54
CA ASN A 58 -5.80 1.30 -1.96
C ASN A 58 -5.68 1.10 -0.42
N PRO A 59 -5.45 2.16 0.40
CA PRO A 59 -5.35 1.97 1.84
C PRO A 59 -6.67 1.56 2.49
N ILE A 60 -6.56 0.81 3.58
CA ILE A 60 -7.65 0.65 4.56
C ILE A 60 -7.16 1.05 5.95
N MET A 61 -8.04 1.68 6.74
CA MET A 61 -7.73 2.12 8.09
C MET A 61 -8.48 1.29 9.13
N SER A 62 -7.77 0.83 10.15
CA SER A 62 -8.38 0.38 11.40
C SER A 62 -8.68 1.59 12.28
N THR A 63 -9.96 1.89 12.52
CA THR A 63 -10.35 2.97 13.44
C THR A 63 -10.14 2.60 14.91
N LYS A 64 -9.96 1.31 15.21
CA LYS A 64 -9.69 0.81 16.56
C LYS A 64 -8.24 1.03 16.97
N THR A 65 -7.30 0.76 16.07
CA THR A 65 -5.85 0.84 16.35
C THR A 65 -5.21 2.12 15.80
N GLY A 66 -5.86 2.80 14.85
CA GLY A 66 -5.29 3.96 14.18
C GLY A 66 -4.27 3.61 13.09
N LEU A 67 -4.24 2.34 12.64
CA LEU A 67 -3.30 1.86 11.65
C LEU A 67 -3.87 1.96 10.23
N LEU A 68 -3.09 2.48 9.30
CA LEU A 68 -3.32 2.47 7.86
C LEU A 68 -2.53 1.34 7.20
N TYR A 69 -3.21 0.41 6.54
CA TYR A 69 -2.57 -0.71 5.85
C TYR A 69 -2.42 -0.40 4.36
N PHE A 70 -1.24 -0.69 3.81
CA PHE A 70 -0.90 -0.49 2.41
C PHE A 70 -0.15 -1.69 1.84
N CYS A 71 -0.28 -1.91 0.53
CA CYS A 71 0.65 -2.73 -0.23
C CYS A 71 1.87 -1.92 -0.67
N THR A 72 3.05 -2.53 -0.63
CA THR A 72 4.31 -1.95 -1.11
C THR A 72 5.20 -3.04 -1.73
N GLN A 73 6.17 -2.63 -2.54
CA GLN A 73 7.18 -3.49 -3.15
C GLN A 73 8.57 -3.05 -2.66
N ASP A 74 9.49 -3.99 -2.49
CA ASP A 74 10.89 -3.66 -2.29
C ASP A 74 11.47 -3.06 -3.58
N GLU A 75 11.72 -1.75 -3.58
CA GLU A 75 12.16 -1.01 -4.76
C GLU A 75 13.57 -1.42 -5.20
N THR A 76 14.47 -1.71 -4.24
CA THR A 76 15.84 -2.12 -4.56
C THR A 76 15.84 -3.48 -5.24
N LEU A 77 15.12 -4.44 -4.68
CA LEU A 77 15.00 -5.76 -5.30
C LEU A 77 14.23 -5.71 -6.62
N ALA A 78 13.23 -4.83 -6.75
CA ALA A 78 12.47 -4.65 -7.99
C ALA A 78 13.35 -4.14 -9.14
N ASP A 79 14.27 -3.21 -8.87
CA ASP A 79 15.26 -2.74 -9.85
C ASP A 79 16.26 -3.83 -10.26
N GLU A 80 16.49 -4.82 -9.40
CA GLU A 80 17.28 -6.03 -9.69
C GLU A 80 16.46 -7.13 -10.37
N GLY A 81 15.18 -6.89 -10.68
CA GLY A 81 14.27 -7.87 -11.31
C GLY A 81 13.65 -8.88 -10.34
N THR A 82 13.76 -8.65 -9.03
CA THR A 82 13.17 -9.49 -7.97
C THR A 82 12.02 -8.77 -7.28
N TYR A 83 10.79 -9.11 -7.64
CA TYR A 83 9.60 -8.40 -7.15
C TYR A 83 9.12 -8.94 -5.79
N VAL A 84 9.56 -8.35 -4.68
CA VAL A 84 9.11 -8.75 -3.34
C VAL A 84 8.02 -7.82 -2.81
N TRP A 85 6.89 -8.40 -2.41
CA TRP A 85 5.69 -7.67 -2.01
C TRP A 85 5.43 -7.78 -0.51
N TYR A 86 5.03 -6.65 0.09
CA TYR A 86 4.74 -6.52 1.51
C TYR A 86 3.42 -5.82 1.73
N VAL A 87 2.82 -6.09 2.89
CA VAL A 87 1.90 -5.14 3.51
C VAL A 87 2.65 -4.43 4.61
N VAL A 88 2.44 -3.13 4.69
CA VAL A 88 2.92 -2.27 5.77
C VAL A 88 1.73 -1.66 6.49
N ALA A 89 1.91 -1.37 7.78
CA ALA A 89 0.99 -0.52 8.52
C ALA A 89 1.70 0.76 8.95
N LEU A 90 1.10 1.90 8.61
CA LEU A 90 1.53 3.21 9.09
C LEU A 90 0.64 3.68 10.24
N ASP A 91 1.20 4.34 11.24
CA ASP A 91 0.41 5.09 12.22
C ASP A 91 -0.28 6.29 11.52
N TRP A 92 -1.61 6.40 11.65
CA TRP A 92 -2.38 7.46 10.98
C TRP A 92 -1.97 8.88 11.42
N ARG A 93 -1.47 9.05 12.64
CA ARG A 93 -1.18 10.37 13.20
C ARG A 93 0.21 10.85 12.81
N SER A 94 1.20 9.96 12.74
CA SER A 94 2.60 10.30 12.46
C SER A 94 3.06 9.95 11.05
N GLY A 95 2.42 8.99 10.38
CA GLY A 95 2.90 8.43 9.11
C GLY A 95 4.07 7.45 9.25
N GLU A 96 4.45 7.08 10.47
CA GLU A 96 5.54 6.15 10.76
C GLU A 96 5.13 4.70 10.43
N GLU A 97 6.03 3.96 9.78
CA GLU A 97 5.85 2.52 9.60
C GLU A 97 6.06 1.80 10.93
N VAL A 98 4.99 1.16 11.42
CA VAL A 98 4.99 0.46 12.71
C VAL A 98 4.90 -1.06 12.55
N TRP A 99 4.62 -1.54 11.34
CA TRP A 99 4.54 -2.96 11.05
C TRP A 99 4.75 -3.24 9.57
N ARG A 100 5.35 -4.40 9.28
CA ARG A 100 5.59 -4.92 7.92
C ARG A 100 5.51 -6.44 7.93
N ALA A 101 4.84 -7.00 6.93
CA ALA A 101 4.84 -8.44 6.69
C ALA A 101 4.99 -8.74 5.20
N ARG A 102 5.84 -9.72 4.89
CA ARG A 102 6.09 -10.18 3.52
C ARG A 102 4.94 -11.08 3.07
N MET A 103 4.31 -10.73 1.94
CA MET A 103 3.32 -11.60 1.31
C MET A 103 3.99 -12.68 0.46
N GLY A 104 5.02 -12.30 -0.30
CA GLY A 104 5.76 -13.22 -1.18
C GLY A 104 6.58 -12.49 -2.22
N SER A 105 6.95 -13.20 -3.29
CA SER A 105 7.73 -12.64 -4.40
C SER A 105 7.27 -13.15 -5.76
N GLY A 106 7.35 -12.29 -6.77
CA GLY A 106 6.83 -12.48 -8.12
C GLY A 106 5.45 -11.86 -8.32
N GLY A 107 5.01 -11.75 -9.58
CA GLY A 107 3.77 -11.05 -9.93
C GLY A 107 2.50 -11.72 -9.44
N ALA A 108 2.54 -12.99 -9.03
CA ALA A 108 1.43 -13.63 -8.32
C ALA A 108 1.08 -12.92 -6.99
N TYR A 109 2.02 -12.18 -6.41
CA TYR A 109 1.83 -11.41 -5.17
C TYR A 109 1.59 -9.91 -5.41
N ASN A 110 1.54 -9.48 -6.67
CA ASN A 110 1.11 -8.13 -7.03
C ASN A 110 -0.37 -7.96 -6.69
N ASP A 111 -0.69 -6.88 -5.98
CA ASP A 111 -2.07 -6.53 -5.64
C ASP A 111 -2.88 -6.13 -6.87
N ASN A 112 -2.23 -5.58 -7.90
CA ASN A 112 -2.84 -5.17 -9.16
C ASN A 112 -4.13 -4.35 -8.95
N TRP A 113 -4.06 -3.35 -8.06
CA TRP A 113 -5.17 -2.47 -7.67
C TRP A 113 -6.36 -3.19 -7.00
N LEU A 114 -6.18 -4.42 -6.53
CA LEU A 114 -7.15 -5.12 -5.71
C LEU A 114 -7.14 -4.55 -4.29
N LEU A 115 -8.33 -4.44 -3.71
CA LEU A 115 -8.51 -3.88 -2.38
C LEU A 115 -8.11 -4.90 -1.30
N GLY A 116 -7.46 -4.40 -0.25
CA GLY A 116 -7.34 -5.10 1.02
C GLY A 116 -8.54 -4.86 1.94
N GLY A 117 -8.77 -5.75 2.90
CA GLY A 117 -9.88 -5.68 3.85
C GLY A 117 -9.48 -6.12 5.25
N LEU A 118 -10.14 -5.57 6.27
CA LEU A 118 -9.99 -5.99 7.66
C LEU A 118 -11.17 -6.88 8.07
N GLY A 119 -10.86 -8.09 8.54
CA GLY A 119 -11.83 -8.98 9.16
C GLY A 119 -12.25 -8.48 10.55
N PRO A 120 -13.39 -8.98 11.07
CA PRO A 120 -13.88 -8.60 12.40
C PRO A 120 -12.92 -9.04 13.54
N ASP A 121 -12.03 -9.98 13.27
CA ASP A 121 -10.98 -10.47 14.18
C ASP A 121 -9.67 -9.65 14.10
N GLY A 122 -9.65 -8.61 13.27
CA GLY A 122 -8.48 -7.76 13.01
C GLY A 122 -7.51 -8.33 11.99
N THR A 123 -7.81 -9.47 11.36
CA THR A 123 -6.94 -10.01 10.30
C THR A 123 -7.06 -9.14 9.04
N TYR A 124 -5.93 -8.71 8.50
CA TYR A 124 -5.85 -8.04 7.21
C TYR A 124 -5.77 -9.07 6.07
N TYR A 125 -6.61 -8.90 5.07
CA TYR A 125 -6.68 -9.73 3.89
C TYR A 125 -6.34 -8.89 2.66
N GLN A 126 -5.30 -9.28 1.91
CA GLN A 126 -4.93 -8.64 0.65
C GLN A 126 -5.19 -9.60 -0.51
N ALA A 127 -6.05 -9.18 -1.43
CA ALA A 127 -6.21 -9.89 -2.70
C ALA A 127 -5.02 -9.59 -3.62
N MET A 128 -4.53 -10.61 -4.30
CA MET A 128 -3.39 -10.56 -5.22
C MET A 128 -3.74 -11.38 -6.46
N LEU A 129 -2.99 -11.21 -7.55
CA LEU A 129 -3.22 -11.97 -8.80
C LEU A 129 -3.25 -13.50 -8.55
N GLY A 130 -2.42 -14.00 -7.65
CA GLY A 130 -2.32 -15.42 -7.30
C GLY A 130 -3.26 -15.91 -6.19
N GLY A 131 -4.10 -15.04 -5.60
CA GLY A 131 -5.03 -15.43 -4.54
C GLY A 131 -5.18 -14.40 -3.42
N LEU A 132 -5.02 -14.84 -2.17
CA LEU A 132 -5.26 -14.03 -0.97
C LEU A 132 -4.15 -14.23 0.07
N ALA A 133 -3.58 -13.14 0.58
CA ALA A 133 -2.73 -13.15 1.76
C ALA A 133 -3.56 -12.77 2.98
N ALA A 134 -3.42 -13.51 4.08
CA ALA A 134 -4.04 -13.21 5.37
C ALA A 134 -2.94 -12.98 6.40
N MET A 135 -2.95 -11.81 7.04
CA MET A 135 -1.88 -11.37 7.94
C MET A 135 -2.47 -10.62 9.13
N LYS A 136 -1.76 -10.64 10.26
CA LYS A 136 -2.21 -9.99 11.49
C LYS A 136 -1.07 -9.18 12.08
N ASP A 137 -1.34 -7.92 12.39
CA ASP A 137 -0.42 -7.08 13.17
C ASP A 137 -0.52 -7.38 14.67
N GLY A 138 0.47 -6.91 15.42
CA GLY A 138 0.68 -7.31 16.81
C GLY A 138 1.39 -8.66 16.94
N SER A 139 1.95 -8.93 18.12
CA SER A 139 2.53 -10.24 18.43
C SER A 139 1.43 -11.31 18.44
N ASN A 140 1.70 -12.45 17.79
CA ASN A 140 0.89 -13.68 17.91
C ASN A 140 0.54 -14.02 19.37
#